data_AF-A0A929AX80-F1
#
_entry.id   AF-A0A929AX80-F1
#
_cell.length_a   1.000
_cell.length_b   1.000
_cell.length_c   1.000
_cell.angle_alpha   90.00
_cell.angle_beta   90.00
_cell.angle_gamma   90.00
#
_symmetry.space_group_name_H-M   'P 1'
#
loop_
_entity.id
_entity.type
_entity.pdbx_description
1 polymer ?
#
loop_
_entity_poly.entity_id
_entity_poly.type
_entity_poly.pdbx_seq_one_letter_code
_entity_poly.pdbx_strand_id
1 'polypeptide(L)'
;MNQWINFEQSIAQRLTREELDREQTRAKNFRPEGAAIIRGVAGSGKSLVLRNRAEKLLEDFDDILILTYNRYMNGWLKSKLQEKGISKNVDCTTFHKWAWDTFKYDYNWDRKDNTRKNIIKLTKNFNLKYQAILVDEAQDFYDEWFQGLLEVLNPETDSFFIVYDNTQSIYGQPHRRKSTWSWKDLGINIPGGRSQIFDLNYRNSPEILELAWSFIKPALAGANMRVEKRERDEEGRIKNTPDLGSIIEPRKKLSRSSNIQPLILEVYYEDMASQIARQVKDALNTHPESSIGILIHPQAKDLKIEISRELNELQINHHAPNSSQERDLNIVTRPYVVVDSWNALKGVEFDAVIIAGIDRLTENTEDRDKDFPEKAGLYTAMTRARDHLVMLYENKNSIVELVEHALEYPSPLDSEE
;
A
#
# COMPACT_ATOMS: atom_id res chain seq x y z
N MET A 1 32.67 7.73 5.85
CA MET A 1 31.64 7.37 4.84
C MET A 1 30.69 8.53 4.73
N ASN A 2 30.20 8.84 3.53
CA ASN A 2 29.13 9.82 3.37
C ASN A 2 27.84 9.29 4.03
N GLN A 3 27.10 10.18 4.69
CA GLN A 3 25.81 9.86 5.30
C GLN A 3 24.80 9.54 4.20
N TRP A 4 24.10 8.40 4.30
CA TRP A 4 23.13 7.94 3.29
C TRP A 4 21.79 8.65 3.43
N ILE A 5 21.36 8.94 4.67
CA ILE A 5 20.06 9.53 4.98
C ILE A 5 20.31 10.81 5.77
N ASN A 6 19.95 11.95 5.19
CA ASN A 6 19.98 13.26 5.85
C ASN A 6 18.60 13.92 5.81
N PHE A 7 17.86 13.81 6.92
CA PHE A 7 16.51 14.35 7.01
C PHE A 7 16.43 15.87 7.01
N GLU A 8 17.51 16.60 7.34
CA GLU A 8 17.53 18.06 7.30
C GLU A 8 17.21 18.59 5.89
N GLN A 9 17.66 17.87 4.86
CA GLN A 9 17.47 18.24 3.46
C GLN A 9 16.04 18.03 2.96
N SER A 10 15.24 17.19 3.62
CA SER A 10 13.90 16.81 3.14
C SER A 10 12.76 17.25 4.05
N ILE A 11 13.04 17.65 5.29
CA ILE A 11 11.99 17.89 6.29
C ILE A 11 11.01 19.00 5.90
N ALA A 12 11.49 20.04 5.21
CA ALA A 12 10.65 21.15 4.75
C ALA A 12 9.59 20.71 3.73
N GLN A 13 9.84 19.63 2.99
CA GLN A 13 8.93 19.11 1.96
C GLN A 13 7.98 18.04 2.48
N ARG A 14 8.13 17.61 3.74
CA ARG A 14 7.22 16.64 4.37
C ARG A 14 5.81 17.23 4.42
N LEU A 15 4.89 16.57 3.73
CA LEU A 15 3.48 16.86 3.89
C LEU A 15 3.06 16.41 5.30
N THR A 16 2.85 17.38 6.17
CA THR A 16 2.31 17.18 7.52
C THR A 16 0.78 17.15 7.54
N ARG A 17 0.11 17.34 6.38
CA ARG A 17 -1.33 17.59 6.30
C ARG A 17 -2.17 16.34 6.07
N GLU A 18 -3.29 16.29 6.79
CA GLU A 18 -4.45 15.40 6.62
C GLU A 18 -5.54 16.01 5.69
N GLU A 19 -5.23 17.11 4.99
CA GLU A 19 -6.20 17.79 4.13
C GLU A 19 -6.47 17.00 2.85
N LEU A 20 -7.75 16.81 2.53
CA LEU A 20 -8.19 16.17 1.30
C LEU A 20 -8.23 17.19 0.16
N ASP A 21 -7.76 16.78 -1.02
CA ASP A 21 -7.97 17.54 -2.25
C ASP A 21 -9.45 17.55 -2.68
N ARG A 22 -9.75 18.20 -3.82
CA ARG A 22 -11.12 18.30 -4.34
C ARG A 22 -11.73 16.93 -4.72
N GLU A 23 -10.97 16.03 -5.33
CA GLU A 23 -11.45 14.71 -5.77
C GLU A 23 -11.62 13.76 -4.58
N GLN A 24 -10.66 13.78 -3.66
CA GLN A 24 -10.70 13.07 -2.39
C GLN A 24 -11.88 13.54 -1.52
N THR A 25 -12.12 14.85 -1.44
CA THR A 25 -13.27 15.44 -0.74
C THR A 25 -14.58 15.03 -1.39
N ARG A 26 -14.65 15.00 -2.73
CA ARG A 26 -15.83 14.52 -3.47
C ARG A 26 -16.12 13.06 -3.12
N ALA A 27 -15.11 12.20 -3.12
CA ALA A 27 -15.26 10.78 -2.83
C ALA A 27 -15.69 10.51 -1.37
N LYS A 28 -15.11 11.25 -0.40
CA LYS A 28 -15.58 11.25 0.99
C LYS A 28 -17.07 11.54 1.10
N ASN A 29 -17.56 12.48 0.28
CA ASN A 29 -18.90 13.04 0.36
C ASN A 29 -19.93 12.35 -0.54
N PHE A 30 -19.64 11.19 -1.13
CA PHE A 30 -20.67 10.38 -1.79
C PHE A 30 -21.88 10.15 -0.88
N ARG A 31 -23.08 9.96 -1.43
CA ARG A 31 -24.24 9.64 -0.59
C ARG A 31 -23.97 8.36 0.21
N PRO A 32 -24.38 8.26 1.49
CA PRO A 32 -24.18 7.07 2.31
C PRO A 32 -24.61 5.80 1.59
N GLU A 33 -25.80 5.83 0.97
CA GLU A 33 -26.43 4.68 0.33
C GLU A 33 -25.82 4.33 -1.03
N GLY A 34 -25.84 3.03 -1.33
CA GLY A 34 -25.38 2.43 -2.59
C GLY A 34 -23.86 2.30 -2.71
N ALA A 35 -23.42 1.41 -3.60
CA ALA A 35 -22.00 1.14 -3.77
C ALA A 35 -21.22 2.34 -4.35
N ALA A 36 -19.97 2.51 -3.94
CA ALA A 36 -19.03 3.48 -4.48
C ALA A 36 -17.62 2.90 -4.52
N ILE A 37 -16.80 3.37 -5.47
CA ILE A 37 -15.42 2.92 -5.63
C ILE A 37 -14.45 4.08 -5.80
N ILE A 38 -13.30 3.93 -5.17
CA ILE A 38 -12.10 4.72 -5.44
C ILE A 38 -11.05 3.79 -6.02
N ARG A 39 -10.48 4.22 -7.14
CA ARG A 39 -9.27 3.66 -7.72
C ARG A 39 -8.13 4.64 -7.56
N GLY A 40 -6.91 4.18 -7.37
CA GLY A 40 -5.78 5.10 -7.44
C GLY A 40 -4.43 4.48 -7.24
N VAL A 41 -3.40 5.25 -7.57
CA VAL A 41 -1.99 4.85 -7.46
C VAL A 41 -1.54 4.77 -5.99
N ALA A 42 -0.44 4.08 -5.72
CA ALA A 42 0.18 4.09 -4.40
C ALA A 42 0.45 5.53 -3.93
N GLY A 43 0.22 5.82 -2.66
CA GLY A 43 0.47 7.16 -2.10
C GLY A 43 -0.56 8.24 -2.44
N SER A 44 -1.70 7.90 -3.08
CA SER A 44 -2.71 8.89 -3.50
C SER A 44 -3.74 9.31 -2.44
N GLY A 45 -3.54 8.94 -1.17
CA GLY A 45 -4.47 9.31 -0.07
C GLY A 45 -5.72 8.44 0.07
N LYS A 46 -5.79 7.30 -0.63
CA LYS A 46 -6.89 6.33 -0.56
C LYS A 46 -7.34 5.97 0.87
N SER A 47 -6.42 5.51 1.72
CA SER A 47 -6.74 5.16 3.11
C SER A 47 -7.14 6.38 3.96
N LEU A 48 -6.65 7.59 3.64
CA LEU A 48 -7.08 8.82 4.29
C LEU A 48 -8.53 9.16 3.94
N VAL A 49 -8.94 8.97 2.67
CA VAL A 49 -10.33 9.11 2.25
C VAL A 49 -11.21 8.06 2.92
N LEU A 50 -10.75 6.80 3.02
CA LEU A 50 -11.50 5.74 3.70
C LEU A 50 -11.74 6.07 5.18
N ARG A 51 -10.73 6.60 5.90
CA ARG A 51 -10.88 7.12 7.28
C ARG A 51 -11.96 8.17 7.38
N ASN A 52 -11.78 9.24 6.61
CA ASN A 52 -12.70 10.37 6.55
C ASN A 52 -14.13 9.94 6.16
N ARG A 53 -14.26 8.92 5.30
CA ARG A 53 -15.54 8.34 4.90
C ARG A 53 -16.17 7.56 6.04
N ALA A 54 -15.41 6.71 6.74
CA ALA A 54 -15.89 5.99 7.91
C ALA A 54 -16.42 6.95 8.97
N GLU A 55 -15.69 8.03 9.26
CA GLU A 55 -16.12 9.09 10.18
C GLU A 55 -17.47 9.70 9.80
N LYS A 56 -17.69 9.98 8.51
CA LYS A 56 -18.96 10.51 8.03
C LYS A 56 -20.10 9.49 8.16
N LEU A 57 -19.85 8.23 7.81
CA LEU A 57 -20.86 7.18 7.91
C LEU A 57 -21.29 6.89 9.34
N LEU A 58 -20.43 7.18 10.34
CA LEU A 58 -20.80 7.10 11.76
C LEU A 58 -21.85 8.13 12.17
N GLU A 59 -22.13 9.16 11.37
CA GLU A 59 -23.24 10.08 11.60
C GLU A 59 -24.59 9.43 11.26
N ASP A 60 -24.62 8.57 10.24
CA ASP A 60 -25.84 7.98 9.67
C ASP A 60 -26.09 6.53 10.14
N PHE A 61 -25.02 5.79 10.46
CA PHE A 61 -25.07 4.35 10.73
C PHE A 61 -24.40 3.96 12.05
N ASP A 62 -24.89 2.88 12.64
CA ASP A 62 -24.45 2.29 13.92
C ASP A 62 -23.67 0.99 13.74
N ASP A 63 -23.99 0.20 12.71
CA ASP A 63 -23.35 -1.09 12.42
C ASP A 63 -22.47 -0.99 11.16
N ILE A 64 -21.16 -0.79 11.35
CA ILE A 64 -20.21 -0.57 10.25
C ILE A 64 -19.08 -1.60 10.31
N LEU A 65 -18.80 -2.25 9.18
CA LEU A 65 -17.63 -3.11 9.00
C LEU A 65 -16.58 -2.39 8.15
N ILE A 66 -15.35 -2.31 8.66
CA ILE A 66 -14.18 -1.79 7.97
C ILE A 66 -13.15 -2.90 7.84
N LEU A 67 -12.90 -3.33 6.62
CA LEU A 67 -11.91 -4.34 6.31
C LEU A 67 -10.64 -3.69 5.76
N THR A 68 -9.55 -3.79 6.51
CA THR A 68 -8.26 -3.24 6.10
C THR A 68 -7.10 -4.02 6.71
N TYR A 69 -6.01 -4.16 5.94
CA TYR A 69 -4.73 -4.63 6.44
C TYR A 69 -3.90 -3.51 7.09
N ASN A 70 -4.35 -2.25 6.95
CA ASN A 70 -3.71 -1.10 7.54
C ASN A 70 -4.00 -1.04 9.04
N ARG A 71 -3.03 -1.50 9.85
CA ARG A 71 -3.15 -1.51 11.32
C ARG A 71 -3.40 -0.12 11.93
N TYR A 72 -2.93 0.95 11.29
CA TYR A 72 -3.16 2.32 11.75
C TYR A 72 -4.64 2.71 11.75
N MET A 73 -5.43 2.16 10.81
CA MET A 73 -6.87 2.43 10.75
C MET A 73 -7.58 2.01 12.04
N ASN A 74 -7.22 0.84 12.60
CA ASN A 74 -7.88 0.30 13.78
C ASN A 74 -7.57 1.15 15.03
N GLY A 75 -6.30 1.52 15.22
CA GLY A 75 -5.88 2.38 16.32
C GLY A 75 -6.54 3.77 16.24
N TRP A 76 -6.54 4.37 15.05
CA TRP A 76 -7.20 5.66 14.79
C TRP A 76 -8.70 5.61 15.08
N LEU A 77 -9.39 4.58 14.58
CA LEU A 77 -10.85 4.46 14.74
C LEU A 77 -11.24 4.27 16.21
N LYS A 78 -10.52 3.41 16.94
CA LYS A 78 -10.74 3.23 18.38
C LYS A 78 -10.58 4.55 19.15
N SER A 79 -9.51 5.29 18.85
CA SER A 79 -9.28 6.59 19.47
C SER A 79 -10.40 7.58 19.17
N LYS A 80 -10.90 7.62 17.92
CA LYS A 80 -11.98 8.53 17.51
C LYS A 80 -13.33 8.17 18.12
N LEU A 81 -13.67 6.88 18.18
CA LEU A 81 -14.89 6.42 18.84
C LEU A 81 -14.87 6.78 20.33
N GLN A 82 -13.72 6.59 20.98
CA GLN A 82 -13.53 6.97 22.39
C GLN A 82 -13.63 8.49 22.59
N GLU A 83 -12.98 9.30 21.75
CA GLU A 83 -13.01 10.77 21.81
C GLU A 83 -14.45 11.31 21.69
N LYS A 84 -15.25 10.75 20.78
CA LYS A 84 -16.64 11.16 20.56
C LYS A 84 -17.64 10.51 21.51
N GLY A 85 -17.21 9.63 22.42
CA GLY A 85 -18.09 8.88 23.31
C GLY A 85 -19.09 7.98 22.58
N ILE A 86 -18.74 7.52 21.37
CA ILE A 86 -19.63 6.76 20.50
C ILE A 86 -19.58 5.27 20.89
N SER A 87 -20.71 4.72 21.32
CA SER A 87 -20.91 3.30 21.63
C SER A 87 -21.54 2.53 20.47
N LYS A 88 -21.05 2.74 19.24
CA LYS A 88 -21.53 2.08 18.01
C LYS A 88 -20.78 0.77 17.77
N ASN A 89 -21.40 -0.16 17.04
CA ASN A 89 -20.78 -1.43 16.65
C ASN A 89 -19.94 -1.24 15.39
N VAL A 90 -18.67 -0.91 15.59
CA VAL A 90 -17.74 -0.66 14.50
C VAL A 90 -16.63 -1.68 14.52
N ASP A 91 -16.68 -2.62 13.58
CA ASP A 91 -15.65 -3.63 13.41
C ASP A 91 -14.57 -3.10 12.45
N CYS A 92 -13.35 -2.90 12.95
CA CYS A 92 -12.19 -2.57 12.10
C CYS A 92 -11.13 -3.66 12.22
N THR A 93 -10.97 -4.46 11.18
CA THR A 93 -10.17 -5.68 11.21
C THR A 93 -9.75 -6.12 9.81
N THR A 94 -8.99 -7.22 9.70
CA THR A 94 -8.71 -7.86 8.41
C THR A 94 -9.86 -8.79 8.01
N PHE A 95 -10.00 -9.09 6.72
CA PHE A 95 -11.02 -10.02 6.24
C PHE A 95 -10.93 -11.38 6.95
N HIS A 96 -9.73 -11.97 7.02
CA HIS A 96 -9.54 -13.28 7.64
C HIS A 96 -9.91 -13.30 9.11
N LYS A 97 -9.51 -12.26 9.86
CA LYS A 97 -9.84 -12.17 11.28
C LYS A 97 -11.34 -12.03 11.49
N TRP A 98 -12.01 -11.16 10.72
CA TRP A 98 -13.47 -11.04 10.74
C TRP A 98 -14.15 -12.37 10.40
N ALA A 99 -13.75 -13.01 9.30
CA ALA A 99 -14.38 -14.25 8.83
C ALA A 99 -14.18 -15.41 9.82
N TRP A 100 -13.02 -15.48 10.48
CA TRP A 100 -12.75 -16.46 11.55
C TRP A 100 -13.53 -16.15 12.83
N ASP A 101 -13.48 -14.90 13.31
CA ASP A 101 -14.10 -14.52 14.58
C ASP A 101 -15.62 -14.67 14.50
N THR A 102 -16.22 -14.28 13.38
CA THR A 102 -17.69 -14.32 13.16
C THR A 102 -18.18 -15.68 12.67
N PHE A 103 -17.51 -16.30 11.69
CA PHE A 103 -18.03 -17.50 10.99
C PHE A 103 -17.15 -18.75 11.12
N LYS A 104 -16.00 -18.66 11.79
CA LYS A 104 -14.99 -19.72 11.86
C LYS A 104 -14.49 -20.16 10.47
N TYR A 105 -14.40 -19.20 9.54
CA TYR A 105 -13.84 -19.42 8.21
C TYR A 105 -12.34 -19.77 8.31
N ASP A 106 -11.96 -20.94 7.82
CA ASP A 106 -10.56 -21.36 7.76
C ASP A 106 -9.87 -20.73 6.55
N TYR A 107 -8.84 -19.91 6.78
CA TYR A 107 -8.05 -19.27 5.72
C TYR A 107 -7.41 -20.29 4.76
N ASN A 108 -7.21 -21.54 5.17
CA ASN A 108 -6.71 -22.59 4.28
C ASN A 108 -7.67 -22.89 3.12
N TRP A 109 -8.94 -22.52 3.23
CA TRP A 109 -9.91 -22.64 2.14
C TRP A 109 -9.61 -21.69 0.97
N ASP A 110 -8.80 -20.66 1.17
CA ASP A 110 -8.39 -19.74 0.10
C ASP A 110 -7.55 -20.43 -0.98
N ARG A 111 -6.90 -21.56 -0.64
CA ARG A 111 -6.03 -22.31 -1.55
C ARG A 111 -6.77 -22.92 -2.75
N LYS A 112 -8.10 -23.06 -2.69
CA LYS A 112 -8.91 -23.61 -3.78
C LYS A 112 -10.22 -22.86 -3.93
N ASP A 113 -10.58 -22.54 -5.17
CA ASP A 113 -11.80 -21.80 -5.53
C ASP A 113 -13.07 -22.44 -4.97
N ASN A 114 -13.17 -23.78 -5.04
CA ASN A 114 -14.35 -24.49 -4.54
C ASN A 114 -14.51 -24.39 -3.01
N THR A 115 -13.41 -24.34 -2.27
CA THR A 115 -13.45 -24.17 -0.80
C THR A 115 -13.64 -22.71 -0.41
N ARG A 116 -13.14 -21.74 -1.20
CA ARG A 116 -13.41 -20.30 -0.99
C ARG A 116 -14.90 -19.99 -0.93
N LYS A 117 -15.72 -20.63 -1.77
CA LYS A 117 -17.19 -20.48 -1.78
C LYS A 117 -17.87 -20.82 -0.46
N ASN A 118 -17.19 -21.49 0.48
CA ASN A 118 -17.74 -21.75 1.81
C ASN A 118 -18.10 -20.45 2.55
N ILE A 119 -17.38 -19.34 2.31
CA ILE A 119 -17.73 -18.06 2.95
C ILE A 119 -19.17 -17.64 2.64
N ILE A 120 -19.62 -17.81 1.39
CA ILE A 120 -20.98 -17.45 0.95
C ILE A 120 -22.04 -18.28 1.68
N LYS A 121 -21.76 -19.58 1.90
CA LYS A 121 -22.67 -20.46 2.64
C LYS A 121 -22.72 -20.09 4.12
N LEU A 122 -21.55 -19.78 4.70
CA LEU A 122 -21.46 -19.39 6.10
C LEU A 122 -22.20 -18.08 6.35
N THR A 123 -21.98 -17.05 5.53
CA THR A 123 -22.62 -15.75 5.71
C THR A 123 -24.13 -15.81 5.58
N LYS A 124 -24.67 -16.63 4.66
CA LYS A 124 -26.12 -16.86 4.53
C LYS A 124 -26.80 -17.47 5.75
N ASN A 125 -26.06 -18.23 6.55
CA ASN A 125 -26.62 -18.94 7.70
C ASN A 125 -26.67 -18.08 8.98
N PHE A 126 -26.13 -16.86 8.94
CA PHE A 126 -26.10 -15.94 10.06
C PHE A 126 -27.00 -14.74 9.78
N ASN A 127 -27.79 -14.34 10.78
CA ASN A 127 -28.62 -13.14 10.68
C ASN A 127 -27.83 -11.87 11.07
N LEU A 128 -26.71 -11.64 10.39
CA LEU A 128 -25.87 -10.46 10.58
C LEU A 128 -26.03 -9.51 9.38
N LYS A 129 -26.30 -8.24 9.65
CA LYS A 129 -26.44 -7.20 8.62
C LYS A 129 -25.72 -5.92 9.05
N TYR A 130 -24.66 -5.57 8.33
CA TYR A 130 -23.99 -4.28 8.48
C TYR A 130 -24.70 -3.23 7.65
N GLN A 131 -24.95 -2.06 8.24
CA GLN A 131 -25.51 -0.92 7.52
C GLN A 131 -24.51 -0.35 6.51
N ALA A 132 -23.20 -0.44 6.79
CA ALA A 132 -22.17 -0.11 5.82
C ALA A 132 -20.97 -1.06 5.90
N ILE A 133 -20.39 -1.36 4.74
CA ILE A 133 -19.12 -2.11 4.65
C ILE A 133 -18.12 -1.30 3.82
N LEU A 134 -16.92 -1.09 4.37
CA LEU A 134 -15.81 -0.41 3.73
C LEU A 134 -14.67 -1.40 3.53
N VAL A 135 -14.11 -1.47 2.34
CA VAL A 135 -13.02 -2.38 1.98
C VAL A 135 -11.82 -1.58 1.48
N ASP A 136 -10.71 -1.67 2.22
CA ASP A 136 -9.40 -1.16 1.83
C ASP A 136 -8.59 -2.24 1.11
N GLU A 137 -7.67 -1.83 0.22
CA GLU A 137 -6.81 -2.74 -0.57
C GLU A 137 -7.61 -3.85 -1.30
N ALA A 138 -8.75 -3.50 -1.87
CA ALA A 138 -9.72 -4.40 -2.50
C ALA A 138 -9.14 -5.27 -3.64
N GLN A 139 -7.98 -4.90 -4.20
CA GLN A 139 -7.27 -5.72 -5.16
C GLN A 139 -6.79 -7.07 -4.60
N ASP A 140 -6.55 -7.16 -3.30
CA ASP A 140 -6.10 -8.38 -2.62
C ASP A 140 -7.26 -9.34 -2.30
N PHE A 141 -8.51 -8.90 -2.45
CA PHE A 141 -9.70 -9.70 -2.14
C PHE A 141 -10.05 -10.67 -3.26
N TYR A 142 -10.53 -11.87 -2.91
CA TYR A 142 -11.14 -12.81 -3.86
C TYR A 142 -12.59 -12.45 -4.19
N ASP A 143 -13.10 -12.94 -5.33
CA ASP A 143 -14.48 -12.71 -5.76
C ASP A 143 -15.49 -13.30 -4.78
N GLU A 144 -15.23 -14.50 -4.26
CA GLU A 144 -16.10 -15.17 -3.29
C GLU A 144 -16.18 -14.41 -1.97
N TRP A 145 -15.12 -13.69 -1.60
CA TRP A 145 -15.13 -12.86 -0.39
C TRP A 145 -16.08 -11.68 -0.56
N PHE A 146 -16.05 -11.00 -1.71
CA PHE A 146 -17.05 -9.96 -2.04
C PHE A 146 -18.46 -10.51 -2.00
N GLN A 147 -18.69 -11.67 -2.62
CA GLN A 147 -20.01 -12.32 -2.58
C GLN A 147 -20.44 -12.62 -1.14
N GLY A 148 -19.55 -13.11 -0.28
CA GLY A 148 -19.82 -13.30 1.14
C GLY A 148 -20.18 -12.00 1.86
N LEU A 149 -19.48 -10.89 1.57
CA LEU A 149 -19.77 -9.57 2.15
C LEU A 149 -21.13 -9.03 1.73
N LEU A 150 -21.55 -9.24 0.49
CA LEU A 150 -22.88 -8.83 0.02
C LEU A 150 -24.00 -9.54 0.78
N GLU A 151 -23.79 -10.79 1.21
CA GLU A 151 -24.78 -11.53 2.02
C GLU A 151 -24.95 -10.96 3.43
N VAL A 152 -24.01 -10.17 3.94
CA VAL A 152 -24.10 -9.49 5.25
C VAL A 152 -24.25 -7.98 5.12
N LEU A 153 -24.38 -7.44 3.90
CA LEU A 153 -24.70 -6.05 3.68
C LEU A 153 -26.21 -5.85 3.86
N ASN A 154 -26.61 -4.78 4.55
CA ASN A 154 -28.02 -4.41 4.67
C ASN A 154 -28.55 -3.96 3.29
N PRO A 155 -29.56 -4.65 2.72
CA PRO A 155 -30.09 -4.32 1.40
C PRO A 155 -30.82 -2.98 1.33
N GLU A 156 -31.28 -2.42 2.47
CA GLU A 156 -31.95 -1.12 2.50
C GLU A 156 -30.96 0.03 2.32
N THR A 157 -29.76 -0.09 2.91
CA THR A 157 -28.71 0.93 2.81
C THR A 157 -27.81 0.72 1.58
N ASP A 158 -27.50 -0.54 1.26
CA ASP A 158 -26.56 -0.93 0.18
C ASP A 158 -25.23 -0.16 0.23
N SER A 159 -24.84 0.30 1.43
CA SER A 159 -23.69 1.21 1.60
C SER A 159 -22.38 0.43 1.54
N PHE A 160 -21.86 0.25 0.31
CA PHE A 160 -20.62 -0.47 0.06
C PHE A 160 -19.54 0.42 -0.52
N PHE A 161 -18.43 0.61 0.20
CA PHE A 161 -17.36 1.51 -0.22
C PHE A 161 -16.06 0.75 -0.47
N ILE A 162 -15.59 0.77 -1.70
CA ILE A 162 -14.45 -0.02 -2.16
C ILE A 162 -13.29 0.91 -2.48
N VAL A 163 -12.12 0.62 -1.92
CA VAL A 163 -10.87 1.30 -2.22
C VAL A 163 -9.92 0.31 -2.88
N TYR A 164 -9.51 0.61 -4.10
CA TYR A 164 -8.75 -0.27 -4.96
C TYR A 164 -7.45 0.38 -5.41
N ASP A 165 -6.32 -0.30 -5.22
CA ASP A 165 -5.02 0.15 -5.73
C ASP A 165 -4.69 -0.55 -7.04
N ASN A 166 -4.82 0.16 -8.17
CA ASN A 166 -4.51 -0.40 -9.49
C ASN A 166 -3.02 -0.74 -9.59
N THR A 167 -2.13 0.12 -9.11
CA THR A 167 -0.68 -0.11 -9.19
C THR A 167 -0.23 -1.32 -8.37
N GLN A 168 -0.90 -1.62 -7.26
CA GLN A 168 -0.65 -2.83 -6.46
C GLN A 168 -1.53 -4.03 -6.86
N SER A 169 -2.52 -3.85 -7.75
CA SER A 169 -3.35 -4.96 -8.28
C SER A 169 -2.57 -5.98 -9.10
N ILE A 170 -1.30 -5.70 -9.36
CA ILE A 170 -0.28 -6.60 -9.89
C ILE A 170 -0.14 -7.89 -9.05
N TYR A 171 -0.47 -7.87 -7.76
CA TYR A 171 -0.59 -9.06 -6.90
C TYR A 171 -2.00 -9.61 -6.77
N GLY A 172 -2.98 -8.85 -7.24
CA GLY A 172 -4.39 -9.19 -7.13
C GLY A 172 -4.82 -10.23 -8.16
N GLN A 173 -6.13 -10.36 -8.30
CA GLN A 173 -6.76 -11.37 -9.14
C GLN A 173 -6.54 -11.12 -10.65
N PRO A 174 -5.78 -11.97 -11.39
CA PRO A 174 -5.42 -11.70 -12.78
C PRO A 174 -6.62 -11.55 -13.73
N HIS A 175 -7.73 -12.27 -13.47
CA HIS A 175 -8.92 -12.18 -14.31
C HIS A 175 -9.59 -10.80 -14.29
N ARG A 176 -9.43 -10.03 -13.21
CA ARG A 176 -9.99 -8.68 -13.07
C ARG A 176 -9.31 -7.64 -13.97
N ARG A 177 -8.17 -8.00 -14.57
CA ARG A 177 -7.44 -7.16 -15.54
C ARG A 177 -8.00 -7.28 -16.95
N LYS A 178 -8.82 -8.30 -17.21
CA LYS A 178 -9.48 -8.48 -18.51
C LYS A 178 -10.53 -7.40 -18.67
N SER A 179 -10.58 -6.77 -19.85
CA SER A 179 -11.56 -5.72 -20.18
C SER A 179 -13.02 -6.16 -20.07
N THR A 180 -13.27 -7.47 -20.06
CA THR A 180 -14.60 -8.06 -19.91
C THR A 180 -15.08 -8.16 -18.46
N TRP A 181 -14.20 -7.98 -17.46
CA TRP A 181 -14.57 -8.10 -16.05
C TRP A 181 -15.05 -6.76 -15.47
N SER A 182 -16.10 -6.82 -14.66
CA SER A 182 -16.70 -5.67 -14.00
C SER A 182 -17.19 -6.01 -12.59
N TRP A 183 -17.33 -4.99 -11.75
CA TRP A 183 -17.94 -5.14 -10.42
C TRP A 183 -19.38 -5.68 -10.46
N LYS A 184 -20.09 -5.45 -11.58
CA LYS A 184 -21.44 -5.96 -11.80
C LYS A 184 -21.46 -7.48 -11.89
N ASP A 185 -20.39 -8.12 -12.36
CA ASP A 185 -20.27 -9.58 -12.41
C ASP A 185 -20.22 -10.20 -11.00
N LEU A 186 -19.86 -9.40 -9.99
CA LEU A 186 -19.91 -9.78 -8.57
C LEU A 186 -21.24 -9.43 -7.89
N GLY A 187 -22.18 -8.81 -8.61
CA GLY A 187 -23.42 -8.27 -8.03
C GLY A 187 -23.29 -6.87 -7.44
N ILE A 188 -22.14 -6.19 -7.64
CA ILE A 188 -21.90 -4.85 -7.12
C ILE A 188 -22.25 -3.83 -8.19
N ASN A 189 -23.40 -3.17 -8.04
CA ASN A 189 -23.83 -2.11 -8.93
C ASN A 189 -23.27 -0.77 -8.47
N ILE A 190 -22.36 -0.17 -9.25
CA ILE A 190 -21.79 1.15 -8.95
C ILE A 190 -22.52 2.20 -9.80
N PRO A 191 -23.38 3.05 -9.21
CA PRO A 191 -24.07 4.09 -9.95
C PRO A 191 -23.12 5.09 -10.60
N GLY A 192 -23.57 5.72 -11.68
CA GLY A 192 -22.83 6.78 -12.37
C GLY A 192 -22.39 7.89 -11.41
N GLY A 193 -21.14 8.34 -11.54
CA GLY A 193 -20.57 9.39 -10.69
C GLY A 193 -20.11 8.94 -9.29
N ARG A 194 -20.24 7.66 -8.94
CA ARG A 194 -19.74 7.06 -7.67
C ARG A 194 -18.43 6.29 -7.83
N SER A 195 -17.73 6.49 -8.94
CA SER A 195 -16.37 6.04 -9.18
C SER A 195 -15.44 7.24 -9.24
N GLN A 196 -14.34 7.25 -8.49
CA GLN A 196 -13.25 8.22 -8.65
C GLN A 196 -11.94 7.50 -8.96
N ILE A 197 -11.05 8.21 -9.65
CA ILE A 197 -9.67 7.78 -9.92
C ILE A 197 -8.74 8.82 -9.30
N PHE A 198 -7.76 8.39 -8.51
CA PHE A 198 -6.70 9.25 -7.97
C PHE A 198 -5.36 8.85 -8.58
N ASP A 199 -4.87 9.70 -9.48
CA ASP A 199 -3.60 9.54 -10.17
C ASP A 199 -2.46 10.32 -9.52
N LEU A 200 -2.72 11.30 -8.63
CA LEU A 200 -1.66 12.05 -7.94
C LEU A 200 -1.07 11.29 -6.75
N ASN A 201 0.26 11.20 -6.69
CA ASN A 201 0.99 10.67 -5.54
C ASN A 201 1.40 11.80 -4.58
N TYR A 202 0.99 11.69 -3.32
CA TYR A 202 1.33 12.62 -2.24
C TYR A 202 2.45 12.10 -1.33
N ARG A 203 2.81 10.83 -1.43
CA ARG A 203 3.75 10.16 -0.52
C ARG A 203 5.19 10.38 -0.94
N ASN A 204 5.53 9.91 -2.13
CA ASN A 204 6.90 9.79 -2.59
C ASN A 204 7.40 11.14 -3.09
N SER A 205 8.69 11.41 -2.94
CA SER A 205 9.31 12.48 -3.70
C SER A 205 9.24 12.15 -5.20
N PRO A 206 9.20 13.16 -6.09
CA PRO A 206 9.34 12.98 -7.53
C PRO A 206 10.45 12.02 -7.94
N GLU A 207 11.64 12.15 -7.34
CA GLU A 207 12.83 11.38 -7.67
C GLU A 207 12.62 9.88 -7.38
N ILE A 208 12.05 9.55 -6.22
CA ILE A 208 11.71 8.17 -5.85
C ILE A 208 10.63 7.60 -6.76
N LEU A 209 9.59 8.39 -7.06
CA LEU A 209 8.46 7.92 -7.86
C LEU A 209 8.86 7.63 -9.30
N GLU A 210 9.65 8.52 -9.92
CA GLU A 210 10.11 8.35 -11.30
C GLU A 210 11.08 7.19 -11.45
N LEU A 211 12.02 7.01 -10.51
CA LEU A 211 12.83 5.80 -10.42
C LEU A 211 11.95 4.54 -10.39
N ALA A 212 11.08 4.45 -9.38
CA ALA A 212 10.28 3.25 -9.15
C ALA A 212 9.38 2.93 -10.35
N TRP A 213 8.80 3.96 -10.97
CA TRP A 213 7.98 3.80 -12.17
C TRP A 213 8.79 3.30 -13.37
N SER A 214 9.97 3.85 -13.59
CA SER A 214 10.88 3.42 -14.66
C SER A 214 11.31 1.98 -14.51
N PHE A 215 11.59 1.57 -13.26
CA PHE A 215 11.96 0.21 -12.93
C PHE A 215 10.83 -0.80 -13.24
N ILE A 216 9.58 -0.51 -12.86
CA ILE A 216 8.48 -1.48 -13.01
C ILE A 216 7.88 -1.52 -14.43
N LYS A 217 7.99 -0.42 -15.20
CA LYS A 217 7.34 -0.26 -16.51
C LYS A 217 7.70 -1.37 -17.52
N PRO A 218 8.97 -1.80 -17.69
CA PRO A 218 9.30 -2.93 -18.55
C PRO A 218 8.63 -4.24 -18.12
N ALA A 219 8.53 -4.49 -16.80
CA ALA A 219 7.89 -5.68 -16.27
C ALA A 219 6.37 -5.69 -16.53
N LEU A 220 5.71 -4.53 -16.40
CA LEU A 220 4.29 -4.36 -16.76
C LEU A 220 4.06 -4.67 -18.25
N ALA A 221 4.92 -4.15 -19.13
CA ALA A 221 4.85 -4.43 -20.56
C ALA A 221 5.07 -5.92 -20.87
N GLY A 222 6.09 -6.55 -20.26
CA GLY A 222 6.39 -7.97 -20.41
C GLY A 222 5.27 -8.91 -19.93
N ALA A 223 4.50 -8.46 -18.94
CA ALA A 223 3.30 -9.12 -18.41
C ALA A 223 2.01 -8.76 -19.17
N ASN A 224 2.10 -8.03 -20.30
CA ASN A 224 0.97 -7.55 -21.10
C ASN A 224 -0.06 -6.75 -20.29
N MET A 225 0.40 -6.00 -19.29
CA MET A 225 -0.45 -5.15 -18.47
C MET A 225 -0.66 -3.81 -19.18
N ARG A 226 -1.92 -3.47 -19.46
CA ARG A 226 -2.27 -2.19 -20.06
C ARG A 226 -2.03 -1.07 -19.05
N VAL A 227 -1.15 -0.14 -19.40
CA VAL A 227 -0.90 1.09 -18.64
C VAL A 227 -1.61 2.22 -19.33
N GLU A 228 -2.38 3.02 -18.58
CA GLU A 228 -3.10 4.17 -19.10
C GLU A 228 -2.90 5.38 -18.23
N LYS A 229 -2.85 6.54 -18.89
CA LYS A 229 -2.77 7.84 -18.25
C LYS A 229 -4.16 8.46 -18.18
N ARG A 230 -4.39 9.23 -17.12
CA ARG A 230 -5.62 10.03 -16.98
C ARG A 230 -5.43 11.37 -17.67
N GLU A 231 -6.10 11.55 -18.80
CA GLU A 231 -5.93 12.74 -19.65
C GLU A 231 -6.71 13.94 -19.13
N ARG A 232 -6.09 15.11 -19.25
CA ARG A 232 -6.67 16.41 -18.87
C ARG A 232 -6.61 17.39 -20.04
N ASP A 233 -7.54 18.35 -20.06
CA ASP A 233 -7.44 19.53 -20.91
C ASP A 233 -6.44 20.55 -20.37
N GLU A 234 -6.25 21.64 -21.11
CA GLU A 234 -5.34 22.73 -20.74
C GLU A 234 -5.79 23.42 -19.44
N GLU A 235 -7.08 23.36 -19.13
CA GLU A 235 -7.67 23.85 -17.88
C GLU A 235 -7.65 22.82 -16.73
N GLY A 236 -7.03 21.65 -16.93
CA GLY A 236 -6.87 20.60 -15.92
C GLY A 236 -8.11 19.72 -15.68
N ARG A 237 -9.16 19.86 -16.50
CA ARG A 237 -10.38 19.03 -16.42
C ARG A 237 -10.15 17.68 -17.08
N ILE A 238 -10.76 16.64 -16.52
CA ILE A 238 -10.58 15.27 -16.99
C ILE A 238 -11.28 15.07 -18.34
N LYS A 239 -10.52 14.71 -19.38
CA LYS A 239 -11.04 14.31 -20.69
C LYS A 239 -11.34 12.81 -20.75
N ASN A 240 -10.42 12.01 -20.22
CA ASN A 240 -10.51 10.56 -20.26
C ASN A 240 -9.99 9.94 -18.95
N THR A 241 -10.54 8.78 -18.60
CA THR A 241 -10.18 8.04 -17.38
C THR A 241 -9.76 6.61 -17.73
N PRO A 242 -8.69 6.09 -17.12
CA PRO A 242 -8.27 4.70 -17.31
C PRO A 242 -9.39 3.67 -17.06
N ASP A 243 -9.38 2.62 -17.89
CA ASP A 243 -10.29 1.49 -17.76
C ASP A 243 -10.07 0.73 -16.44
N LEU A 244 -11.07 -0.04 -16.00
CA LEU A 244 -11.03 -0.75 -14.71
C LEU A 244 -9.82 -1.69 -14.57
N GLY A 245 -9.51 -2.42 -15.65
CA GLY A 245 -8.43 -3.40 -15.70
C GLY A 245 -7.04 -2.81 -15.99
N SER A 246 -6.95 -1.50 -16.23
CA SER A 246 -5.68 -0.84 -16.56
C SER A 246 -4.92 -0.41 -15.31
N ILE A 247 -3.60 -0.43 -15.42
CA ILE A 247 -2.71 0.23 -14.47
C ILE A 247 -2.73 1.72 -14.75
N ILE A 248 -2.94 2.52 -13.70
CA ILE A 248 -2.95 3.98 -13.80
C ILE A 248 -1.50 4.46 -13.70
N GLU A 249 -1.05 5.21 -14.69
CA GLU A 249 0.24 5.91 -14.61
C GLU A 249 0.16 7.03 -13.56
N PRO A 250 1.07 7.07 -12.57
CA PRO A 250 1.04 8.05 -11.50
C PRO A 250 1.46 9.44 -11.98
N ARG A 251 0.91 10.46 -11.32
CA ARG A 251 1.37 11.85 -11.37
C ARG A 251 2.19 12.17 -10.12
N LYS A 252 3.20 13.00 -10.28
CA LYS A 252 4.06 13.48 -9.20
C LYS A 252 3.58 14.84 -8.68
N LYS A 253 3.76 15.10 -7.39
CA LYS A 253 3.55 16.42 -6.79
C LYS A 253 4.89 17.14 -6.67
N LEU A 254 5.11 18.22 -7.41
CA LEU A 254 6.41 18.89 -7.49
C LEU A 254 6.84 19.46 -6.13
N SER A 255 5.89 19.96 -5.34
CA SER A 255 6.14 20.44 -3.99
C SER A 255 6.77 19.43 -3.03
N ARG A 256 6.78 18.12 -3.38
CA ARG A 256 7.44 17.06 -2.59
C ARG A 256 8.93 16.91 -2.89
N SER A 257 9.46 17.49 -3.97
CA SER A 257 10.86 17.36 -4.34
C SER A 257 11.77 18.06 -3.34
N SER A 258 12.73 17.31 -2.81
CA SER A 258 13.88 17.83 -2.06
C SER A 258 15.16 17.84 -2.92
N ASN A 259 15.07 17.48 -4.20
CA ASN A 259 16.20 17.22 -5.11
C ASN A 259 17.17 16.13 -4.65
N ILE A 260 16.77 15.32 -3.66
CA ILE A 260 17.58 14.20 -3.16
C ILE A 260 17.33 13.00 -4.07
N GLN A 261 18.39 12.49 -4.70
CA GLN A 261 18.30 11.31 -5.54
C GLN A 261 18.31 10.03 -4.69
N PRO A 262 17.55 8.98 -5.07
CA PRO A 262 17.71 7.67 -4.49
C PRO A 262 19.16 7.17 -4.64
N LEU A 263 19.65 6.46 -3.64
CA LEU A 263 21.01 5.91 -3.63
C LEU A 263 20.97 4.41 -3.97
N ILE A 264 21.86 3.99 -4.85
CA ILE A 264 22.21 2.59 -5.03
C ILE A 264 23.68 2.40 -4.65
N LEU A 265 23.98 1.48 -3.74
CA LEU A 265 25.31 1.35 -3.13
C LEU A 265 25.76 -0.10 -3.09
N GLU A 266 27.00 -0.34 -3.54
CA GLU A 266 27.68 -1.61 -3.36
C GLU A 266 28.22 -1.73 -1.94
N VAL A 267 27.80 -2.78 -1.22
CA VAL A 267 28.18 -3.06 0.15
C VAL A 267 28.37 -4.56 0.33
N TYR A 268 29.55 -4.97 0.80
CA TYR A 268 29.83 -6.36 1.13
C TYR A 268 28.83 -6.88 2.17
N TYR A 269 28.36 -8.12 1.97
CA TYR A 269 27.30 -8.70 2.77
C TYR A 269 27.68 -8.77 4.25
N GLU A 270 28.95 -9.07 4.54
CA GLU A 270 29.51 -9.11 5.91
C GLU A 270 29.46 -7.75 6.62
N ASP A 271 29.55 -6.65 5.88
CA ASP A 271 29.52 -5.29 6.43
C ASP A 271 28.12 -4.68 6.43
N MET A 272 27.20 -5.23 5.63
CA MET A 272 25.91 -4.60 5.30
C MET A 272 25.09 -4.28 6.54
N ALA A 273 24.94 -5.23 7.47
CA ALA A 273 24.19 -5.02 8.70
C ALA A 273 24.79 -3.90 9.58
N SER A 274 26.11 -3.91 9.77
CA SER A 274 26.80 -2.91 10.59
C SER A 274 26.76 -1.51 9.96
N GLN A 275 26.82 -1.41 8.63
CA GLN A 275 26.70 -0.14 7.92
C GLN A 275 25.27 0.40 7.99
N ILE A 276 24.25 -0.45 7.79
CA ILE A 276 22.84 -0.06 7.97
C ILE A 276 22.63 0.50 9.38
N ALA A 277 23.05 -0.21 10.42
CA ALA A 277 22.82 0.20 11.79
C ALA A 277 23.49 1.55 12.11
N ARG A 278 24.73 1.78 11.63
CA ARG A 278 25.42 3.07 11.76
C ARG A 278 24.67 4.20 11.08
N GLN A 279 24.20 3.97 9.86
CA GLN A 279 23.50 4.99 9.06
C GLN A 279 22.13 5.34 9.65
N VAL A 280 21.43 4.35 10.23
CA VAL A 280 20.21 4.56 11.01
C VAL A 280 20.50 5.42 12.24
N LYS A 281 21.59 5.13 12.97
CA LYS A 281 22.01 5.92 14.13
C LYS A 281 22.26 7.38 13.76
N ASP A 282 23.05 7.62 12.72
CA ASP A 282 23.42 8.96 12.27
C ASP A 282 22.19 9.76 11.84
N ALA A 283 21.27 9.13 11.09
CA ALA A 283 20.02 9.75 10.69
C ALA A 283 19.15 10.15 11.91
N LEU A 284 19.00 9.25 12.89
CA LEU A 284 18.19 9.51 14.08
C LEU A 284 18.84 10.48 15.07
N ASN A 285 20.17 10.56 15.13
CA ASN A 285 20.88 11.56 15.93
C ASN A 285 20.54 12.99 15.50
N THR A 286 20.31 13.20 14.20
CA THR A 286 19.91 14.51 13.67
C THR A 286 18.41 14.76 13.80
N HIS A 287 17.58 13.74 13.54
CA HIS A 287 16.12 13.87 13.53
C HIS A 287 15.46 12.65 14.20
N PRO A 288 15.38 12.66 15.54
CA PRO A 288 14.98 11.49 16.32
C PRO A 288 13.50 11.13 16.17
N GLU A 289 12.66 11.94 15.54
CA GLU A 289 11.22 11.67 15.31
C GLU A 289 10.91 11.00 13.96
N SER A 290 11.94 10.79 13.14
CA SER A 290 11.77 10.24 11.79
C SER A 290 11.56 8.73 11.81
N SER A 291 10.79 8.21 10.85
CA SER A 291 10.58 6.77 10.68
C SER A 291 11.49 6.19 9.60
N ILE A 292 12.05 5.00 9.88
CA ILE A 292 12.98 4.31 8.97
C ILE A 292 12.52 2.86 8.78
N GLY A 293 12.32 2.48 7.51
CA GLY A 293 12.00 1.10 7.12
C GLY A 293 13.22 0.42 6.55
N ILE A 294 13.65 -0.69 7.15
CA ILE A 294 14.72 -1.54 6.63
C ILE A 294 14.06 -2.79 6.03
N LEU A 295 14.00 -2.80 4.71
CA LEU A 295 13.29 -3.80 3.92
C LEU A 295 14.27 -4.80 3.34
N ILE A 296 13.91 -6.07 3.42
CA ILE A 296 14.71 -7.17 2.89
C ILE A 296 13.88 -8.08 2.00
N HIS A 297 14.55 -8.87 1.18
CA HIS A 297 13.91 -9.95 0.45
C HIS A 297 13.26 -10.96 1.43
N PRO A 298 12.07 -11.51 1.15
CA PRO A 298 11.38 -12.46 2.05
C PRO A 298 12.20 -13.70 2.44
N GLN A 299 13.15 -14.09 1.60
CA GLN A 299 14.04 -15.23 1.85
C GLN A 299 15.29 -14.86 2.67
N ALA A 300 15.57 -13.56 2.88
CA ALA A 300 16.77 -13.06 3.57
C ALA A 300 16.64 -12.99 5.10
N LYS A 301 16.16 -14.07 5.71
CA LYS A 301 15.93 -14.12 7.17
C LYS A 301 17.21 -13.97 7.99
N ASP A 302 18.32 -14.43 7.46
CA ASP A 302 19.67 -14.26 7.99
C ASP A 302 20.02 -12.77 8.14
N LEU A 303 19.88 -12.00 7.06
CA LEU A 303 20.16 -10.56 7.06
C LEU A 303 19.31 -9.81 8.09
N LYS A 304 18.04 -10.21 8.22
CA LYS A 304 17.11 -9.63 9.21
C LYS A 304 17.67 -9.72 10.63
N ILE A 305 18.18 -10.91 10.98
CA ILE A 305 18.68 -11.21 12.33
C ILE A 305 19.95 -10.41 12.58
N GLU A 306 20.83 -10.33 11.59
CA GLU A 306 22.09 -9.57 11.68
C GLU A 306 21.85 -8.07 11.84
N ILE A 307 20.98 -7.47 11.00
CA ILE A 307 20.60 -6.07 11.13
C ILE A 307 20.00 -5.79 12.52
N SER A 308 19.09 -6.65 12.99
CA SER A 308 18.49 -6.49 14.32
C SER A 308 19.53 -6.56 15.44
N ARG A 309 20.53 -7.44 15.32
CA ARG A 309 21.65 -7.54 16.27
C ARG A 309 22.47 -6.25 16.32
N GLU A 310 22.91 -5.77 15.16
CA GLU A 310 23.71 -4.53 15.04
C GLU A 310 22.95 -3.30 15.55
N LEU A 311 21.65 -3.19 15.26
CA LEU A 311 20.79 -2.13 15.81
C LEU A 311 20.72 -2.19 17.34
N ASN A 312 20.62 -3.38 17.92
CA ASN A 312 20.61 -3.57 19.39
C ASN A 312 21.96 -3.18 20.02
N GLU A 313 23.08 -3.57 19.40
CA GLU A 313 24.43 -3.20 19.87
C GLU A 313 24.63 -1.67 19.90
N LEU A 314 24.03 -0.97 18.94
CA LEU A 314 24.03 0.49 18.89
C LEU A 314 22.94 1.16 19.75
N GLN A 315 22.15 0.39 20.49
CA GLN A 315 21.05 0.82 21.35
C GLN A 315 19.90 1.53 20.60
N ILE A 316 19.62 1.10 19.37
CA ILE A 316 18.54 1.65 18.55
C ILE A 316 17.27 0.82 18.78
N ASN A 317 16.25 1.45 19.33
CA ASN A 317 14.94 0.81 19.47
C ASN A 317 14.34 0.55 18.09
N HIS A 318 13.97 -0.70 17.82
CA HIS A 318 13.43 -1.12 16.53
C HIS A 318 12.48 -2.31 16.68
N HIS A 319 11.64 -2.49 15.67
CA HIS A 319 10.70 -3.60 15.60
C HIS A 319 11.09 -4.58 14.47
N ALA A 320 11.45 -5.80 14.84
CA ALA A 320 11.85 -6.86 13.90
C ALA A 320 11.06 -8.16 14.19
N PRO A 321 9.78 -8.25 13.77
CA PRO A 321 8.88 -9.32 14.21
C PRO A 321 9.22 -10.68 13.58
N ASN A 322 9.25 -11.75 14.37
CA ASN A 322 9.52 -13.11 13.90
C ASN A 322 8.25 -13.91 13.61
N SER A 323 7.10 -13.46 14.10
CA SER A 323 5.80 -14.11 13.93
C SER A 323 4.73 -13.13 13.46
N SER A 324 3.61 -13.63 12.92
CA SER A 324 2.47 -12.79 12.56
C SER A 324 1.84 -12.10 13.77
N GLN A 325 1.88 -12.73 14.94
CA GLN A 325 1.38 -12.19 16.20
C GLN A 325 2.24 -11.01 16.69
N GLU A 326 3.57 -11.12 16.57
CA GLU A 326 4.48 -10.01 16.91
C GLU A 326 4.30 -8.81 15.97
N ARG A 327 3.80 -9.02 14.75
CA ARG A 327 3.54 -7.92 13.81
C ARG A 327 2.36 -7.04 14.25
N ASP A 328 1.46 -7.52 15.12
CA ASP A 328 0.26 -6.77 15.53
C ASP A 328 0.52 -5.61 16.50
N LEU A 329 1.78 -5.19 16.64
CA LEU A 329 2.14 -4.01 17.41
C LEU A 329 1.66 -2.71 16.74
N ASN A 330 1.22 -1.80 17.58
CA ASN A 330 0.79 -0.45 17.26
C ASN A 330 2.00 0.37 16.75
N ILE A 331 2.24 0.39 15.43
CA ILE A 331 3.29 1.20 14.78
C ILE A 331 2.92 2.71 14.80
N VAL A 332 2.25 3.21 15.84
CA VAL A 332 1.68 4.57 15.87
C VAL A 332 2.60 5.58 16.56
N THR A 333 3.52 5.14 17.42
CA THR A 333 4.42 6.04 18.14
C THR A 333 5.69 6.25 17.33
N ARG A 334 5.91 7.50 16.90
CA ARG A 334 7.18 7.94 16.33
C ARG A 334 8.18 8.27 17.45
N PRO A 335 9.49 8.13 17.18
CA PRO A 335 10.08 7.44 16.03
C PRO A 335 9.79 5.94 16.02
N TYR A 336 9.84 5.34 14.83
CA TYR A 336 9.85 3.88 14.71
C TYR A 336 10.79 3.42 13.60
N VAL A 337 11.67 2.49 13.95
CA VAL A 337 12.50 1.73 13.02
C VAL A 337 11.90 0.34 12.88
N VAL A 338 11.72 -0.13 11.65
CA VAL A 338 11.16 -1.46 11.39
C VAL A 338 12.08 -2.24 10.48
N VAL A 339 12.35 -3.50 10.83
CA VAL A 339 13.10 -4.44 10.00
C VAL A 339 12.18 -5.60 9.62
N ASP A 340 11.76 -5.72 8.37
CA ASP A 340 10.98 -6.87 7.91
C ASP A 340 11.07 -7.07 6.39
N SER A 341 10.54 -8.19 5.91
CA SER A 341 10.38 -8.40 4.48
C SER A 341 9.48 -7.33 3.85
N TRP A 342 9.79 -6.90 2.63
CA TRP A 342 8.97 -5.89 1.95
C TRP A 342 7.49 -6.29 1.80
N ASN A 343 7.19 -7.59 1.72
CA ASN A 343 5.83 -8.10 1.64
C ASN A 343 5.01 -7.86 2.92
N ALA A 344 5.68 -7.82 4.08
CA ALA A 344 5.02 -7.67 5.38
C ALA A 344 4.67 -6.21 5.72
N LEU A 345 5.19 -5.24 4.97
CA LEU A 345 5.07 -3.81 5.26
C LEU A 345 4.15 -3.07 4.26
N LYS A 346 3.26 -3.83 3.60
CA LYS A 346 2.16 -3.25 2.83
C LYS A 346 1.30 -2.33 3.71
N GLY A 347 0.83 -1.23 3.13
CA GLY A 347 0.07 -0.19 3.84
C GLY A 347 0.87 0.68 4.82
N VAL A 348 2.16 0.41 5.04
CA VAL A 348 3.06 1.23 5.87
C VAL A 348 3.90 2.15 4.99
N GLU A 349 4.36 3.28 5.53
CA GLU A 349 5.23 4.23 4.87
C GLU A 349 6.25 4.79 5.87
N PHE A 350 7.41 5.21 5.36
CA PHE A 350 8.54 5.65 6.16
C PHE A 350 9.14 6.93 5.57
N ASP A 351 9.72 7.76 6.43
CA ASP A 351 10.41 8.95 5.95
C ASP A 351 11.66 8.55 5.15
N ALA A 352 12.37 7.51 5.60
CA ALA A 352 13.43 6.85 4.84
C ALA A 352 13.20 5.34 4.71
N VAL A 353 13.64 4.76 3.60
CA VAL A 353 13.70 3.32 3.39
C VAL A 353 15.09 2.90 2.96
N ILE A 354 15.60 1.83 3.58
CA ILE A 354 16.79 1.10 3.15
C ILE A 354 16.32 -0.28 2.67
N ILE A 355 16.56 -0.60 1.40
CA ILE A 355 16.29 -1.93 0.83
C ILE A 355 17.63 -2.67 0.76
N ALA A 356 17.79 -3.70 1.59
CA ALA A 356 19.05 -4.42 1.71
C ALA A 356 19.04 -5.72 0.89
N GLY A 357 20.07 -5.88 0.04
CA GLY A 357 20.28 -7.07 -0.78
C GLY A 357 19.35 -7.14 -1.99
N ILE A 358 19.25 -6.07 -2.79
CA ILE A 358 18.40 -6.08 -4.00
C ILE A 358 18.90 -7.09 -5.04
N ASP A 359 20.19 -7.44 -5.00
CA ASP A 359 20.85 -8.47 -5.80
C ASP A 359 20.43 -9.91 -5.44
N ARG A 360 19.66 -10.11 -4.37
CA ARG A 360 19.02 -11.40 -4.11
C ARG A 360 17.86 -11.70 -5.06
N LEU A 361 17.33 -10.68 -5.72
CA LEU A 361 16.36 -10.85 -6.79
C LEU A 361 17.11 -11.34 -8.03
N THR A 362 16.67 -12.47 -8.58
CA THR A 362 17.17 -12.98 -9.85
C THR A 362 16.08 -12.88 -10.90
N GLU A 363 16.47 -12.43 -12.10
CA GLU A 363 15.54 -12.50 -13.23
C GLU A 363 15.31 -13.95 -13.62
N ASN A 364 14.04 -14.29 -13.83
CA ASN A 364 13.68 -15.58 -14.40
C ASN A 364 13.10 -15.37 -15.80
N THR A 365 14.00 -15.35 -16.79
CA THR A 365 13.64 -15.12 -18.19
C THR A 365 12.78 -16.24 -18.79
N GLU A 366 12.82 -17.44 -18.20
CA GLU A 366 12.06 -18.61 -18.62
C GLU A 366 10.66 -18.68 -17.97
N ASP A 367 10.47 -18.08 -16.79
CA ASP A 367 9.22 -18.13 -16.01
C ASP A 367 8.75 -16.72 -15.64
N ARG A 368 7.99 -16.10 -16.55
CA ARG A 368 7.40 -14.76 -16.37
C ARG A 368 6.45 -14.68 -15.18
N ASP A 369 5.82 -15.79 -14.79
CA ASP A 369 4.91 -15.84 -13.65
C ASP A 369 5.65 -15.73 -12.31
N LYS A 370 6.97 -15.99 -12.28
CA LYS A 370 7.84 -15.77 -11.12
C LYS A 370 8.64 -14.46 -11.18
N ASP A 371 9.07 -14.03 -12.36
CA ASP A 371 9.86 -12.80 -12.52
C ASP A 371 9.08 -11.55 -12.13
N PHE A 372 7.81 -11.48 -12.53
CA PHE A 372 6.99 -10.30 -12.33
C PHE A 372 6.66 -10.02 -10.84
N PRO A 373 6.21 -11.00 -10.02
CA PRO A 373 5.97 -10.79 -8.60
C PRO A 373 7.19 -10.28 -7.81
N GLU A 374 8.40 -10.69 -8.19
CA GLU A 374 9.65 -10.27 -7.55
C GLU A 374 9.95 -8.78 -7.85
N LYS A 375 9.84 -8.37 -9.13
CA LYS A 375 9.96 -6.96 -9.55
C LYS A 375 8.86 -6.09 -8.95
N ALA A 376 7.63 -6.59 -8.92
CA ALA A 376 6.53 -5.96 -8.21
C ALA A 376 6.87 -5.75 -6.73
N GLY A 377 7.54 -6.72 -6.11
CA GLY A 377 8.00 -6.72 -4.72
C GLY A 377 8.89 -5.53 -4.45
N LEU A 378 9.93 -5.40 -5.28
CA LEU A 378 10.88 -4.30 -5.19
C LEU A 378 10.23 -2.93 -5.47
N TYR A 379 9.37 -2.82 -6.48
CA TYR A 379 8.60 -1.58 -6.72
C TYR A 379 7.75 -1.18 -5.50
N THR A 380 7.11 -2.16 -4.86
CA THR A 380 6.31 -1.95 -3.65
C THR A 380 7.18 -1.51 -2.48
N ALA A 381 8.42 -1.99 -2.39
CA ALA A 381 9.40 -1.61 -1.38
C ALA A 381 9.91 -0.17 -1.59
N MET A 382 10.30 0.18 -2.82
CA MET A 382 10.73 1.53 -3.20
C MET A 382 9.67 2.58 -2.86
N THR A 383 8.40 2.28 -3.18
CA THR A 383 7.28 3.22 -2.97
C THR A 383 6.81 3.33 -1.50
N ARG A 384 7.49 2.66 -0.55
CA ARG A 384 7.32 2.92 0.90
C ARG A 384 8.08 4.14 1.39
N ALA A 385 9.09 4.60 0.62
CA ALA A 385 9.94 5.73 0.97
C ALA A 385 9.25 7.06 0.66
N ARG A 386 9.14 7.95 1.65
CA ARG A 386 8.63 9.30 1.43
C ARG A 386 9.72 10.21 0.87
N ASP A 387 10.87 10.25 1.53
CA ASP A 387 11.89 11.29 1.29
C ASP A 387 13.25 10.71 0.90
N HIS A 388 13.66 9.59 1.50
CA HIS A 388 14.96 8.96 1.24
C HIS A 388 14.79 7.50 0.87
N LEU A 389 15.43 7.07 -0.22
CA LEU A 389 15.47 5.68 -0.65
C LEU A 389 16.94 5.27 -0.86
N VAL A 390 17.37 4.24 -0.14
CA VAL A 390 18.70 3.65 -0.26
C VAL A 390 18.53 2.18 -0.63
N MET A 391 19.25 1.72 -1.64
CA MET A 391 19.21 0.34 -2.12
C MET A 391 20.62 -0.23 -2.10
N LEU A 392 20.80 -1.36 -1.42
CA LEU A 392 22.11 -1.98 -1.20
C LEU A 392 22.20 -3.28 -2.00
N TYR A 393 23.37 -3.53 -2.59
CA TYR A 393 23.71 -4.78 -3.27
C TYR A 393 25.16 -5.17 -2.97
N GLU A 394 25.50 -6.45 -3.08
CA GLU A 394 26.90 -6.90 -3.08
C GLU A 394 27.34 -7.29 -4.49
N ASN A 395 26.54 -8.11 -5.17
CA ASN A 395 26.88 -8.64 -6.48
C ASN A 395 26.03 -7.96 -7.55
N LYS A 396 26.69 -7.29 -8.49
CA LYS A 396 25.99 -6.66 -9.62
C LYS A 396 25.32 -7.72 -10.50
N ASN A 397 24.01 -7.63 -10.63
CA ASN A 397 23.18 -8.51 -11.45
C ASN A 397 22.20 -7.69 -12.31
N SER A 398 21.35 -8.35 -13.12
CA SER A 398 20.44 -7.66 -14.02
C SER A 398 19.38 -6.79 -13.30
N ILE A 399 18.99 -7.14 -12.07
CA ILE A 399 18.08 -6.29 -11.27
C ILE A 399 18.78 -5.00 -10.86
N VAL A 400 20.05 -5.08 -10.42
CA VAL A 400 20.87 -3.91 -10.10
C VAL A 400 21.03 -3.02 -11.33
N GLU A 401 21.34 -3.60 -12.50
CA GLU A 401 21.46 -2.87 -13.77
C GLU A 401 20.15 -2.18 -14.17
N LEU A 402 19.00 -2.81 -13.98
CA LEU A 402 17.69 -2.18 -14.23
C LEU A 402 17.43 -0.99 -13.31
N VAL A 403 17.85 -1.07 -12.04
CA VAL A 403 17.71 0.04 -11.08
C VAL A 403 18.66 1.19 -11.43
N GLU A 404 19.92 0.90 -11.77
CA GLU A 404 20.88 1.91 -12.25
C GLU A 404 20.38 2.60 -13.52
N HIS A 405 19.89 1.83 -14.50
CA HIS A 405 19.31 2.40 -15.71
C HIS A 405 18.08 3.29 -15.40
N ALA A 406 17.24 2.89 -14.45
CA ALA A 406 16.10 3.69 -13.99
C ALA A 406 16.53 4.99 -13.27
N LEU A 407 17.70 4.99 -12.61
CA LEU A 407 18.30 6.19 -12.01
C LEU A 407 18.86 7.15 -13.07
N GLU A 408 19.55 6.62 -14.07
CA GLU A 408 20.15 7.43 -15.15
C GLU A 408 19.09 7.99 -16.11
N TYR A 409 18.04 7.21 -16.39
CA TYR A 409 16.99 7.55 -17.35
C TYR A 409 15.61 7.46 -16.70
N PRO A 410 15.27 8.36 -15.76
CA PRO A 410 13.98 8.38 -15.11
C PRO A 410 12.85 8.69 -16.12
N SER A 411 11.72 8.04 -15.93
CA SER A 411 10.51 8.22 -16.71
C SER A 411 9.89 9.55 -16.32
N PRO A 412 9.81 10.53 -17.23
CA PRO A 412 9.20 11.81 -16.92
C PRO A 412 7.71 11.59 -16.68
N LEU A 413 7.27 11.80 -15.44
CA LEU A 413 5.87 11.71 -15.04
C LEU A 413 5.22 13.09 -15.09
N ASP A 414 3.92 13.11 -15.40
CA ASP A 414 3.12 14.32 -15.31
C ASP A 414 3.10 14.88 -13.89
N SER A 415 3.20 16.19 -13.78
CA SER A 415 3.23 16.89 -12.50
C SER A 415 1.91 17.57 -12.14
N GLU A 416 1.69 17.72 -10.85
CA GLU A 416 0.93 18.82 -10.27
C GLU A 416 1.92 19.81 -9.64
N GLU A 417 1.66 21.10 -9.82
CA GLU A 417 2.43 22.18 -9.19
C GLU A 417 2.30 22.17 -7.65
#